data_AF-A0A424YHB8-F1
#
_entry.id   AF-A0A424YHB8-F1
#
_cell.length_a   1.000
_cell.length_b   1.000
_cell.length_c   1.000
_cell.angle_alpha   90.00
_cell.angle_beta   90.00
_cell.angle_gamma   90.00
#
_symmetry.space_group_name_H-M   'P 1'
#
loop_
_entity.id
_entity.type
_entity.pdbx_description
1 polymer ?
#
loop_
_entity_poly.entity_id
_entity_poly.type
_entity_poly.pdbx_seq_one_letter_code
_entity_poly.pdbx_strand_id
1 'polypeptide(L)'
;GVIKDYNEDKGVALVEQRNNFSRGDIMEFLSPSGETFVQEIKELYDERGEEVERAPHPQQLLIIPLLQRVEPYTIMRRARK
;
A
#
# COMPACT_ATOMS: atom_id res chain seq x y z
N GLY A 1 3.12 -6.38 0.62
CA GLY A 1 1.90 -6.25 -0.19
C GLY A 1 2.29 -6.14 -1.65
N VAL A 2 1.32 -6.22 -2.55
CA VAL A 2 1.51 -6.00 -3.98
C VAL A 2 0.46 -5.00 -4.44
N ILE A 3 0.89 -3.94 -5.14
CA ILE A 3 -0.04 -2.99 -5.74
C ILE A 3 -0.77 -3.69 -6.90
N LYS A 4 -2.10 -3.64 -6.88
CA LYS A 4 -2.96 -4.14 -7.95
C LYS A 4 -3.33 -3.05 -8.93
N ASP A 5 -3.61 -1.87 -8.40
CA ASP A 5 -4.05 -0.72 -9.18
C ASP A 5 -3.74 0.59 -8.46
N TYR A 6 -3.75 1.69 -9.20
CA TYR A 6 -3.56 3.03 -8.66
C TYR A 6 -4.54 4.02 -9.30
N ASN A 7 -5.31 4.71 -8.46
CA ASN A 7 -6.21 5.76 -8.88
C ASN A 7 -5.51 7.12 -8.78
N GLU A 8 -5.12 7.67 -9.94
CA GLU A 8 -4.40 8.94 -10.03
C GLU A 8 -5.23 10.16 -9.60
N ASP A 9 -6.56 10.13 -9.81
CA ASP A 9 -7.45 11.24 -9.46
C ASP A 9 -7.57 11.42 -7.94
N LYS A 10 -7.56 10.30 -7.21
CA LYS A 10 -7.68 10.27 -5.74
C LYS A 10 -6.33 10.15 -5.02
N GLY A 11 -5.27 9.78 -5.74
CA GLY A 11 -3.95 9.54 -5.16
C GLY A 11 -3.89 8.30 -4.27
N VAL A 12 -4.70 7.27 -4.56
CA VAL A 12 -4.79 6.06 -3.73
C VAL A 12 -4.43 4.81 -4.50
N ALA A 13 -3.73 3.88 -3.84
CA ALA A 13 -3.38 2.58 -4.39
C ALA A 13 -4.27 1.48 -3.81
N LEU A 14 -4.66 0.54 -4.67
CA LEU A 14 -5.27 -0.72 -4.27
C LEU A 14 -4.15 -1.75 -4.03
N VAL A 15 -4.07 -2.27 -2.81
CA VAL A 15 -2.97 -3.10 -2.34
C VAL A 15 -3.50 -4.45 -1.87
N GLU A 16 -2.95 -5.52 -2.42
CA GLU A 16 -3.21 -6.86 -1.92
C GLU A 16 -2.23 -7.20 -0.79
N GLN A 17 -2.81 -7.55 0.36
CA GLN A 17 -2.06 -7.94 1.54
C GLN A 17 -1.43 -9.33 1.36
N ARG A 18 -0.11 -9.38 1.27
CA ARG A 18 0.68 -10.63 1.25
C ARG A 18 1.45 -10.88 2.55
N ASN A 19 1.71 -9.81 3.30
CA ASN A 19 2.41 -9.81 4.58
C ASN A 19 1.70 -8.79 5.49
N ASN A 20 1.83 -8.94 6.81
CA ASN A 20 1.19 -8.03 7.76
C ASN A 20 1.85 -6.64 7.76
N PHE A 21 1.03 -5.61 7.57
CA PHE A 21 1.36 -4.20 7.74
C PHE A 21 0.16 -3.47 8.37
N SER A 22 0.43 -2.39 9.09
CA SER A 22 -0.57 -1.62 9.83
C SER A 22 -0.38 -0.12 9.61
N ARG A 23 -1.38 0.67 9.97
CA ARG A 23 -1.25 2.12 10.07
C ARG A 23 -0.06 2.49 10.98
N GLY A 24 0.76 3.43 10.56
CA GLY A 24 2.01 3.84 11.21
C GLY A 24 3.25 3.01 10.83
N ASP A 25 3.10 1.92 10.08
CA ASP A 25 4.27 1.20 9.55
C ASP A 25 4.95 2.03 8.45
N ILE A 26 6.29 2.04 8.46
CA ILE A 26 7.11 2.61 7.40
C ILE A 26 7.36 1.54 6.34
N MET A 27 6.83 1.75 5.15
CA MET A 27 6.86 0.80 4.05
C MET A 27 7.69 1.35 2.89
N GLU A 28 8.49 0.48 2.30
CA GLU A 28 9.23 0.73 1.07
C GLU A 28 8.44 0.14 -0.11
N PHE A 29 8.29 0.95 -1.15
CA PHE A 29 7.62 0.63 -2.40
C PHE A 29 8.68 0.46 -3.49
N LEU A 30 8.67 -0.69 -4.15
CA LEU A 30 9.62 -1.07 -5.19
C LEU A 30 8.86 -1.20 -6.51
N SER A 31 8.97 -0.19 -7.37
CA SER A 31 8.30 -0.19 -8.68
C SER A 31 9.00 -1.16 -9.64
N PRO A 32 8.26 -1.83 -10.55
CA PRO A 32 8.86 -2.61 -11.62
C PRO A 32 9.80 -1.79 -12.52
N SER A 33 9.53 -0.49 -12.70
CA SER A 33 10.40 0.47 -13.40
C SER A 33 11.78 0.68 -12.75
N GLY A 34 11.96 0.25 -11.49
CA GLY A 34 13.19 0.42 -10.72
C GLY A 34 13.19 1.65 -9.81
N GLU A 35 12.15 2.48 -9.86
CA GLU A 35 11.95 3.58 -8.90
C GLU A 35 11.51 3.02 -7.54
N THR A 36 12.07 3.57 -6.47
CA THR A 36 11.72 3.16 -5.11
C THR A 36 11.52 4.38 -4.22
N PHE A 37 10.59 4.27 -3.28
CA PHE A 37 10.40 5.29 -2.26
C PHE A 37 9.92 4.66 -0.96
N VAL A 38 10.08 5.42 0.12
CA VAL A 38 9.66 5.02 1.46
C VAL A 38 8.58 5.98 1.93
N GLN A 39 7.52 5.43 2.51
CA GLN A 39 6.42 6.21 3.06
C GLN A 39 5.86 5.54 4.33
N GLU A 40 5.42 6.37 5.28
CA GLU A 40 4.60 5.94 6.40
C GLU A 40 3.13 5.78 5.99
N ILE A 41 2.52 4.64 6.33
CA ILE A 41 1.10 4.39 6.09
C ILE A 41 0.26 5.18 7.12
N LYS A 42 -0.14 6.41 6.77
CA LYS A 42 -0.94 7.27 7.65
C LYS A 42 -2.39 6.85 7.74
N GLU A 43 -2.93 6.36 6.64
CA GLU A 43 -4.33 6.00 6.49
C GLU A 43 -4.42 4.68 5.74
N LEU A 44 -5.40 3.88 6.11
CA LEU A 44 -5.61 2.56 5.55
C LEU A 44 -7.10 2.28 5.54
N TYR A 45 -7.62 1.90 4.39
CA TYR A 45 -9.04 1.66 4.18
C TYR A 45 -9.26 0.26 3.61
N ASP A 46 -10.41 -0.33 3.89
CA ASP A 46 -10.84 -1.57 3.24
C ASP A 46 -11.60 -1.32 1.92
N GLU A 47 -12.11 -2.38 1.31
CA GLU A 47 -12.88 -2.31 0.05
C GLU A 47 -14.21 -1.57 0.18
N ARG A 48 -14.71 -1.37 1.41
CA ARG A 48 -15.94 -0.63 1.70
C ARG A 48 -15.66 0.86 1.95
N GLY A 49 -14.39 1.25 1.99
CA GLY A 49 -13.96 2.60 2.34
C GLY A 49 -13.98 2.88 3.83
N GLU A 50 -14.04 1.85 4.68
CA GLU A 50 -13.96 1.99 6.13
C GLU A 50 -12.49 2.04 6.57
N GLU A 51 -12.15 2.96 7.48
CA GLU A 51 -10.81 3.03 8.06
C GLU A 51 -10.51 1.77 8.89
N VAL A 52 -9.34 1.18 8.66
CA VAL A 52 -8.87 -0.02 9.38
C VAL A 52 -7.45 0.18 9.86
N GLU A 53 -7.11 -0.38 11.02
CA GLU A 53 -5.73 -0.29 11.54
C GLU A 53 -4.77 -1.28 10.84
N ARG A 54 -5.30 -2.40 10.34
CA ARG A 54 -4.55 -3.46 9.65
C ARG A 54 -5.49 -4.31 8.81
N ALA A 55 -4.95 -5.09 7.86
CA ALA A 55 -5.71 -6.15 7.19
C ALA A 55 -5.84 -7.39 8.11
N PRO A 56 -7.05 -7.76 8.58
CA PRO A 56 -7.28 -8.96 9.37
C PRO A 56 -7.13 -10.27 8.57
N HIS A 57 -7.28 -10.24 7.24
CA HIS A 57 -7.29 -11.44 6.41
C HIS A 57 -6.14 -11.48 5.38
N PRO A 58 -5.53 -12.66 5.13
CA PRO A 58 -4.58 -12.83 4.04
C PRO A 58 -5.22 -12.51 2.69
N GLN A 59 -4.45 -11.91 1.77
CA GLN A 59 -4.90 -11.53 0.41
C GLN A 59 -6.03 -10.50 0.37
N GLN A 60 -6.37 -9.89 1.51
CA GLN A 60 -7.34 -8.80 1.56
C GLN A 60 -6.85 -7.60 0.73
N LEU A 61 -7.77 -6.98 0.02
CA LEU A 61 -7.53 -5.73 -0.70
C LEU A 61 -7.73 -4.56 0.26
N LEU A 62 -6.78 -3.64 0.23
CA LEU A 62 -6.77 -2.43 1.04
C LEU A 62 -6.48 -1.23 0.15
N ILE A 63 -7.03 -0.09 0.50
CA ILE A 63 -6.81 1.18 -0.19
C ILE A 63 -5.89 2.04 0.67
N ILE A 64 -4.80 2.52 0.06
CA ILE A 64 -3.76 3.30 0.74
C ILE A 64 -3.51 4.60 -0.01
N PRO A 65 -3.64 5.77 0.63
CA PRO A 65 -3.17 7.03 0.07
C PRO A 65 -1.64 7.06 -0.05
N LEU A 66 -1.14 7.32 -1.27
CA LEU A 66 0.30 7.38 -1.54
C LEU A 66 0.74 8.78 -1.96
N LEU A 67 1.96 9.15 -1.55
CA LEU A 67 2.55 10.45 -1.91
C LEU A 67 3.08 10.49 -3.35
N GLN A 68 3.33 9.32 -3.93
CA GLN A 68 3.84 9.15 -5.28
C GLN A 68 2.96 8.19 -6.05
N ARG A 69 2.93 8.39 -7.38
CA ARG A 69 2.28 7.46 -8.29
C ARG A 69 3.02 6.12 -8.26
N VAL A 70 2.29 5.03 -8.34
CA VAL A 70 2.84 3.68 -8.34
C VAL A 70 2.29 2.88 -9.50
N GLU A 71 3.12 1.99 -10.02
CA GLU A 71 2.71 1.07 -11.08
C GLU A 71 2.07 -0.19 -10.48
N PRO A 72 1.15 -0.85 -11.20
CA PRO A 72 0.74 -2.21 -10.88
C PRO A 72 1.94 -3.14 -10.71
N TYR A 73 1.82 -4.11 -9.81
CA TYR A 73 2.89 -5.03 -9.41
C TYR A 73 4.04 -4.42 -8.59
N THR A 74 3.96 -3.13 -8.23
CA THR A 74 4.85 -2.53 -7.22
C THR A 74 4.82 -3.34 -5.94
N ILE A 75 6.00 -3.69 -5.42
CA ILE A 75 6.14 -4.51 -4.22
C ILE A 75 6.25 -3.61 -3.00
N MET A 76 5.45 -3.89 -1.99
CA MET A 76 5.49 -3.20 -0.70
C MET A 76 6.11 -4.09 0.38
N ARG A 77 7.17 -3.62 1.04
CA ARG A 77 7.85 -4.32 2.14
C ARG A 77 8.14 -3.37 3.31
N ARG A 78 8.38 -3.92 4.51
CA ARG A 78 8.83 -3.09 5.64
C ARG A 78 10.20 -2.52 5.31
N ALA A 79 10.34 -1.20 5.46
CA ALA A 79 11.64 -0.56 5.31
C ALA A 79 12.59 -1.10 6.39
N ARG A 80 13.83 -1.41 6.02
CA ARG A 80 14.86 -1.75 7.01
C ARG A 80 15.34 -0.46 7.65
N LYS A 81 15.49 -0.47 8.98
CA LYS A 81 16.21 0.58 9.72
C LYS A 81 17.67 0.62 9.31
#